data_AF-A0A4R0JSM6-F1
#
_entry.id   AF-A0A4R0JSM6-F1
#
_cell.length_a   1.000
_cell.length_b   1.000
_cell.length_c   1.000
_cell.angle_alpha   90.00
_cell.angle_beta   90.00
_cell.angle_gamma   90.00
#
_symmetry.space_group_name_H-M   'P 1'
#
loop_
_entity.id
_entity.type
_entity.pdbx_description
1 polymer ?
#
loop_
_entity_poly.entity_id
_entity_poly.type
_entity_poly.pdbx_seq_one_letter_code
_entity_poly.pdbx_strand_id
1 'polypeptide(L)'
;MGRQEHDPQVFWLSVLDSLRQTGAESELVRELTAAPHLDGASVVGRLLEDLSSLREPQWLVIDDLHELQADEAIRDLELLLRTAPPELRFVLLARRDLRPFTWAVGPIDRGEPLGPVGRSPDL
;
A
#
# COMPACT_ATOMS: atom_id res chain seq x y z
N MET A 1 14.92 12.99 -8.36
CA MET A 1 14.33 13.16 -9.71
C MET A 1 13.11 12.28 -9.72
N GLY A 2 11.91 12.86 -9.63
CA GLY A 2 10.68 12.08 -9.45
C GLY A 2 10.32 11.33 -10.72
N ARG A 3 10.45 10.01 -10.69
CA ARG A 3 10.00 9.13 -11.77
C ARG A 3 8.67 8.58 -11.33
N GLN A 4 7.60 9.12 -11.89
CA GLN A 4 6.28 8.51 -11.73
C GLN A 4 6.39 7.05 -12.21
N GLU A 5 6.23 6.11 -11.30
CA GLU A 5 6.26 4.68 -11.56
C GLU A 5 4.86 4.28 -12.05
N HIS A 6 4.78 4.06 -13.36
CA HIS A 6 3.55 3.70 -14.05
C HIS A 6 3.48 2.20 -14.35
N ASP A 7 4.56 1.45 -14.11
CA ASP A 7 4.61 0.02 -14.34
C ASP A 7 4.50 -0.74 -13.00
N PRO A 8 3.37 -1.44 -12.76
CA PRO A 8 3.21 -2.28 -11.58
C PRO A 8 4.35 -3.27 -11.36
N GLN A 9 4.89 -3.81 -12.46
CA GLN A 9 5.94 -4.82 -12.40
C GLN A 9 7.25 -4.21 -11.87
N VAL A 10 7.59 -3.00 -12.31
CA VAL A 10 8.80 -2.30 -11.86
C VAL A 10 8.69 -1.94 -10.38
N PHE A 11 7.52 -1.48 -9.94
CA PHE A 11 7.26 -1.24 -8.51
C PHE A 11 7.49 -2.50 -7.67
N TRP A 12 6.83 -3.61 -8.02
CA TRP A 12 6.95 -4.86 -7.25
C TRP A 12 8.36 -5.44 -7.28
N LEU A 13 9.07 -5.32 -8.41
CA LEU A 13 10.49 -5.70 -8.49
C LEU A 13 11.35 -4.88 -7.52
N SER A 14 11.10 -3.57 -7.39
CA SER A 14 11.82 -2.72 -6.44
C SER A 14 11.54 -3.09 -4.98
N VAL A 15 10.29 -3.45 -4.65
CA VAL A 15 9.90 -3.93 -3.32
C VAL A 15 10.62 -5.25 -2.99
N LEU A 16 10.58 -6.21 -3.91
CA LEU A 16 11.25 -7.51 -3.75
C LEU A 16 12.78 -7.35 -3.65
N ASP A 17 13.38 -6.45 -4.42
CA ASP A 17 14.82 -6.16 -4.32
C ASP A 17 15.19 -5.58 -2.94
N SER A 18 14.34 -4.72 -2.38
CA SER A 18 14.54 -4.16 -1.04
C SER A 18 14.44 -5.22 0.06
N LEU A 19 13.46 -6.13 -0.05
CA LEU A 19 13.31 -7.26 0.88
C LEU A 19 14.49 -8.25 0.81
N ARG A 20 15.08 -8.46 -0.37
CA ARG A 20 16.30 -9.29 -0.52
C ARG A 20 17.50 -8.72 0.22
N GLN A 21 17.59 -7.40 0.32
CA GLN A 21 18.68 -6.72 1.01
C GLN A 21 18.56 -6.85 2.53
N THR A 22 17.37 -7.19 3.05
CA THR A 22 17.18 -7.60 4.44
C THR A 22 17.39 -9.12 4.56
N GLY A 23 18.48 -9.53 5.23
CA GLY A 23 18.91 -10.93 5.29
C GLY A 23 17.91 -11.94 5.89
N ALA A 24 16.74 -11.50 6.33
CA ALA A 24 15.68 -12.34 6.89
C ALA A 24 14.84 -13.08 5.82
N GLU A 25 14.83 -12.63 4.56
CA GLU A 25 13.97 -13.23 3.51
C GLU A 25 14.71 -13.53 2.19
N SER A 26 16.05 -13.55 2.23
CA SER A 26 16.89 -13.60 1.04
C SER A 26 16.70 -14.84 0.16
N GLU A 27 16.17 -15.96 0.65
CA GLU A 27 16.02 -17.19 -0.14
C GLU A 27 14.67 -17.25 -0.88
N LEU A 28 13.56 -16.89 -0.21
CA LEU A 28 12.21 -16.96 -0.75
C LEU A 28 11.92 -15.83 -1.75
N VAL A 29 12.40 -14.61 -1.46
CA VAL A 29 12.24 -13.46 -2.36
C VAL A 29 13.06 -13.62 -3.65
N ARG A 30 14.10 -14.48 -3.64
CA ARG A 30 14.87 -14.85 -4.84
C ARG A 30 14.11 -15.77 -5.78
N GLU A 31 13.24 -16.65 -5.28
CA GLU A 31 12.40 -17.49 -6.13
C GLU A 31 11.28 -16.69 -6.80
N LEU A 32 10.65 -15.78 -6.05
CA LEU A 32 9.56 -14.92 -6.55
C LEU A 32 9.97 -14.11 -7.78
N THR A 33 11.16 -13.51 -7.73
CA THR A 33 11.69 -12.64 -8.79
C THR A 33 12.26 -13.37 -10.00
N ALA A 34 12.36 -14.69 -9.96
CA ALA A 34 12.78 -15.51 -11.11
C ALA A 34 11.63 -15.78 -12.09
N ALA A 35 10.38 -15.49 -11.71
CA ALA A 35 9.22 -15.68 -12.56
C ALA A 35 9.17 -14.60 -13.67
N PRO A 36 9.15 -14.97 -14.96
CA PRO A 36 8.83 -14.02 -16.03
C PRO A 36 7.36 -13.59 -15.92
N HIS A 37 7.09 -12.30 -16.10
CA HIS A 37 5.75 -11.69 -15.99
C HIS A 37 5.19 -11.69 -14.56
N LEU A 38 5.86 -10.93 -13.69
CA LEU A 38 5.44 -10.72 -12.30
C LEU A 38 4.13 -9.94 -12.24
N ASP A 39 3.04 -10.66 -11.97
CA ASP A 39 1.74 -10.11 -11.63
C ASP A 39 1.73 -9.63 -10.17
N GLY A 40 1.26 -8.41 -9.91
CA GLY A 40 1.30 -7.78 -8.60
C GLY A 40 0.44 -8.51 -7.56
N ALA A 41 -0.74 -9.00 -7.94
CA ALA A 41 -1.59 -9.78 -7.07
C ALA A 41 -0.95 -11.13 -6.68
N SER A 42 -0.29 -11.80 -7.64
CA SER A 42 0.47 -13.03 -7.39
C SER A 42 1.66 -12.79 -6.46
N VAL A 43 2.37 -11.67 -6.62
CA VAL A 43 3.44 -11.24 -5.71
C VAL A 43 2.90 -11.03 -4.31
N VAL A 44 1.79 -10.30 -4.15
CA VAL A 44 1.16 -10.05 -2.85
C VAL A 44 0.72 -11.35 -2.19
N GLY A 45 0.03 -12.23 -2.91
CA GLY A 45 -0.42 -13.52 -2.38
C GLY A 45 0.73 -14.35 -1.84
N ARG A 46 1.84 -14.42 -2.60
CA ARG A 46 3.03 -15.18 -2.19
C ARG A 46 3.77 -14.53 -1.02
N LEU A 47 3.93 -13.20 -1.04
CA LEU A 47 4.49 -12.47 0.08
C LEU A 47 3.67 -12.74 1.35
N LEU A 48 2.35 -12.66 1.31
CA LEU A 48 1.51 -12.94 2.48
C LEU A 48 1.66 -14.37 3.01
N GLU A 49 1.75 -15.35 2.12
CA GLU A 49 2.03 -16.74 2.48
C GLU A 49 3.37 -16.87 3.21
N ASP A 50 4.42 -16.30 2.64
CA ASP A 50 5.77 -16.40 3.20
C ASP A 50 5.89 -15.61 4.50
N LEU A 51 5.32 -14.41 4.55
CA LEU A 51 5.29 -13.52 5.70
C LEU A 51 4.49 -14.09 6.88
N SER A 52 3.49 -14.94 6.61
CA SER A 52 2.75 -15.62 7.68
C SER A 52 3.63 -16.55 8.54
N SER A 53 4.80 -16.93 8.03
CA SER A 53 5.77 -17.77 8.74
C SER A 53 6.78 -16.99 9.59
N LEU A 54 6.70 -15.65 9.59
CA LEU A 54 7.60 -14.79 10.35
C LEU A 54 7.51 -15.06 11.85
N ARG A 55 8.68 -15.29 12.44
CA ARG A 55 8.82 -15.49 13.90
C ARG A 55 9.24 -14.22 14.63
N GLU A 56 9.81 -13.27 13.90
CA GLU A 56 10.31 -12.01 14.44
C GLU A 56 9.71 -10.84 13.65
N PRO A 57 9.45 -9.69 14.30
CA PRO A 57 8.92 -8.54 13.61
C PRO A 57 9.88 -8.01 12.54
N GLN A 58 9.34 -7.75 11.35
CA GLN A 58 10.06 -7.15 10.23
C GLN A 58 9.48 -5.79 9.86
N TRP A 59 10.32 -4.93 9.30
CA TRP A 59 9.93 -3.59 8.87
C TRP A 59 10.14 -3.45 7.36
N LEU A 60 9.05 -3.23 6.63
CA LEU A 60 9.10 -2.87 5.22
C LEU A 60 8.95 -1.35 5.08
N VAL A 61 10.03 -0.69 4.67
CA VAL A 61 10.04 0.74 4.38
C VAL A 61 9.83 0.94 2.89
N ILE A 62 8.76 1.65 2.53
CA ILE A 62 8.47 2.04 1.14
C ILE A 62 8.67 3.55 1.05
N ASP A 63 9.78 3.96 0.42
CA ASP A 63 10.06 5.37 0.14
C ASP A 63 9.44 5.82 -1.19
N ASP A 64 9.28 7.13 -1.32
CA ASP A 64 8.78 7.80 -2.52
C ASP A 64 7.42 7.24 -3.03
N LEU A 65 6.55 6.74 -2.13
CA LEU A 65 5.26 6.13 -2.50
C LEU A 65 4.37 7.03 -3.38
N HIS A 66 4.52 8.35 -3.24
CA HIS A 66 3.87 9.35 -4.09
C HIS A 66 4.23 9.28 -5.59
N GLU A 67 5.27 8.53 -5.96
CA GLU A 67 5.65 8.26 -7.33
C GLU A 67 4.84 7.12 -7.94
N LEU A 68 4.19 6.27 -7.14
CA LEU A 68 3.34 5.18 -7.63
C LEU A 68 2.06 5.73 -8.25
N GLN A 69 1.92 5.57 -9.57
CA GLN A 69 0.75 6.04 -10.32
C GLN A 69 -0.04 4.91 -11.00
N ALA A 70 0.45 3.68 -10.91
CA ALA A 70 -0.25 2.52 -11.43
C ALA A 70 -1.38 2.09 -10.49
N ASP A 71 -2.64 2.27 -10.89
CA ASP A 71 -3.82 1.92 -10.08
C ASP A 71 -3.85 0.46 -9.64
N GLU A 72 -3.30 -0.44 -10.47
CA GLU A 72 -3.16 -1.86 -10.14
C GLU A 72 -2.21 -2.10 -8.98
N ALA A 73 -0.99 -1.55 -9.06
CA ALA A 73 -0.02 -1.64 -7.96
C ALA A 73 -0.51 -0.97 -6.68
N ILE A 74 -1.28 0.11 -6.79
CA ILE A 74 -1.95 0.75 -5.65
C ILE A 74 -2.93 -0.23 -5.01
N ARG A 75 -3.81 -0.88 -5.80
CA ARG A 75 -4.76 -1.88 -5.28
C ARG A 75 -4.08 -3.08 -4.63
N ASP A 76 -3.00 -3.56 -5.23
CA ASP A 76 -2.22 -4.68 -4.70
C ASP A 76 -1.52 -4.29 -3.39
N LEU A 77 -0.93 -3.09 -3.32
CA LEU A 77 -0.31 -2.57 -2.09
C LEU A 77 -1.35 -2.43 -0.97
N GLU A 78 -2.54 -1.94 -1.27
CA GLU A 78 -3.62 -1.89 -0.29
C GLU A 78 -4.01 -3.27 0.22
N LEU A 79 -4.06 -4.27 -0.66
CA LEU A 79 -4.35 -5.66 -0.26
C LEU A 79 -3.30 -6.12 0.74
N LEU A 80 -2.01 -5.96 0.40
CA LEU A 80 -0.90 -6.30 1.27
C LEU A 80 -1.01 -5.60 2.64
N LEU A 81 -1.29 -4.29 2.67
CA LEU A 81 -1.44 -3.53 3.91
C LEU A 81 -2.61 -4.01 4.78
N ARG A 82 -3.70 -4.47 4.17
CA ARG A 82 -4.88 -4.96 4.91
C ARG A 82 -4.71 -6.38 5.44
N THR A 83 -3.94 -7.22 4.76
CA THR A 83 -3.85 -8.66 5.06
C THR A 83 -2.52 -9.05 5.70
N ALA A 84 -1.57 -8.13 5.79
CA ALA A 84 -0.27 -8.42 6.38
C ALA A 84 -0.38 -8.89 7.83
N PRO A 85 0.47 -9.85 8.23
CA PRO A 85 0.52 -10.33 9.62
C PRO A 85 1.07 -9.22 10.54
N PRO A 86 0.77 -9.25 11.86
CA PRO A 86 1.21 -8.23 12.81
C PRO A 86 2.73 -8.16 12.98
N GLU A 87 3.45 -9.23 12.61
CA GLU A 87 4.91 -9.29 12.56
C GLU A 87 5.47 -8.39 11.46
N LEU A 88 4.72 -8.14 10.38
CA LEU A 88 5.15 -7.21 9.33
C LEU A 88 4.63 -5.80 9.61
N ARG A 89 5.56 -4.86 9.77
CA ARG A 89 5.28 -3.44 9.98
C ARG A 89 5.67 -2.63 8.76
N PHE A 90 4.81 -1.71 8.35
CA PHE A 90 5.04 -0.85 7.19
C PHE A 90 5.42 0.56 7.62
N VAL A 91 6.39 1.14 6.95
CA VAL A 91 6.71 2.58 7.01
C VAL A 91 6.59 3.14 5.60
N LEU A 92 5.58 3.97 5.39
CA LEU A 92 5.30 4.58 4.09
C LEU A 92 5.80 6.02 4.11
N LEU A 93 6.71 6.36 3.20
CA LEU A 93 7.24 7.70 3.04
C LEU A 93 6.80 8.27 1.70
N ALA A 94 6.40 9.54 1.71
CA ALA A 94 5.96 10.25 0.53
C ALA A 94 6.38 11.72 0.63
N ARG A 95 6.87 12.28 -0.48
CA ARG A 95 7.26 13.70 -0.57
C ARG A 95 6.13 14.61 -1.02
N ARG A 96 5.00 14.01 -1.44
CA ARG A 96 3.79 14.69 -1.91
C ARG A 96 2.59 13.96 -1.36
N ASP A 97 1.46 14.66 -1.29
CA ASP A 97 0.19 14.04 -0.92
C ASP A 97 -0.06 12.81 -1.80
N LEU A 98 -0.28 11.68 -1.15
CA LEU A 98 -0.72 10.48 -1.84
C LEU A 98 -2.09 10.78 -2.44
N ARG A 99 -2.33 10.29 -3.67
CA ARG A 99 -3.71 10.27 -4.15
C ARG A 99 -4.52 9.46 -3.12
N PRO A 100 -5.63 10.01 -2.61
CA PRO A 100 -6.40 9.32 -1.59
C PRO A 100 -6.80 7.96 -2.16
N PHE A 101 -6.40 6.88 -1.47
CA PHE A 101 -6.98 5.57 -1.68
C PHE A 101 -8.48 5.74 -1.55
N THR A 102 -9.22 5.42 -2.61
CA THR A 102 -10.63 5.80 -2.80
C THR A 102 -11.60 5.25 -1.73
N TRP A 103 -11.11 4.43 -0.79
CA TRP A 103 -11.86 3.91 0.36
C TRP A 103 -11.31 4.35 1.74
N ALA A 104 -10.15 5.03 1.81
CA ALA A 104 -9.53 5.43 3.08
C ALA A 104 -10.08 6.74 3.67
N VAL A 105 -10.95 7.43 2.94
CA VAL A 105 -11.72 8.57 3.45
C VAL A 105 -13.18 8.29 3.14
N GLY A 106 -13.86 7.55 4.02
CA GLY A 106 -15.30 7.72 4.15
C GLY A 106 -15.60 9.22 4.30
N PRO A 107 -16.70 9.75 3.73
CA PRO A 107 -16.94 11.18 3.72
C PRO A 107 -16.79 11.69 5.15
N ILE A 108 -15.72 12.46 5.38
CA ILE A 108 -15.62 13.26 6.59
C ILE A 108 -16.86 14.12 6.50
N ASP A 109 -17.80 13.86 7.42
CA ASP A 109 -18.97 14.68 7.67
C ASP A 109 -18.46 16.11 7.91
N ARG A 110 -18.29 16.84 6.81
CA ARG A 110 -18.14 18.29 6.86
C ARG A 110 -19.52 18.74 7.23
N GLY A 111 -19.74 18.88 8.53
CA GLY A 111 -21.01 19.34 9.08
C GLY A 111 -21.56 20.44 8.21
N GLU A 112 -22.61 20.09 7.46
CA GLU A 112 -23.48 21.07 6.83
C GLU A 112 -23.91 22.01 7.96
N PRO A 113 -23.72 23.33 7.82
CA PRO A 113 -24.26 24.25 8.80
C PRO A 113 -25.76 24.04 8.79
N LEU A 114 -26.31 23.58 9.93
CA LEU A 114 -27.75 23.53 10.16
C LEU A 114 -28.33 24.87 9.73
N GLY A 115 -28.96 24.89 8.56
CA GLY A 115 -29.70 26.04 8.07
C GLY A 115 -30.70 26.46 9.13
N PRO A 116 -31.02 27.77 9.23
CA PRO A 116 -31.79 28.28 10.35
C PRO A 116 -33.11 27.52 10.48
N VAL A 117 -33.29 26.88 11.63
CA VAL A 117 -34.58 26.32 12.05
C VAL A 117 -35.61 27.43 11.88
N GLY A 118 -36.50 27.23 10.89
CA GLY A 118 -37.63 28.08 10.63
C GLY A 118 -38.44 28.20 11.90
N ARG A 119 -38.33 29.35 12.55
CA ARG A 119 -39.20 29.76 13.63
C ARG A 119 -40.55 30.07 12.99
N SER A 120 -41.50 29.16 13.10
CA SER A 120 -42.90 29.57 13.13
C SER A 120 -43.11 30.46 14.34
N PRO A 121 -43.74 31.62 14.14
CA PRO A 121 -44.76 32.02 15.09
C PRO A 121 -46.09 32.22 14.36
N ASP A 122 -47.11 31.70 15.01
CA ASP A 122 -48.53 31.90 14.76
C ASP A 122 -48.89 33.34 14.38
N LEU A 123 -49.69 33.49 13.31
CA LEU A 123 -50.99 34.18 13.31
C LEU A 123 -51.77 33.90 12.01
#